data_AF-M1WAE2-F1
#
_entry.id   AF-M1WAE2-F1
#
_cell.length_a   1.000
_cell.length_b   1.000
_cell.length_c   1.000
_cell.angle_alpha   90.00
_cell.angle_beta   90.00
_cell.angle_gamma   90.00
#
_symmetry.space_group_name_H-M   'P 1'
#
loop_
_entity.id
_entity.type
_entity.pdbx_description
1 polymer ?
#
loop_
_entity_poly.entity_id
_entity_poly.type
_entity_poly.pdbx_seq_one_letter_code
_entity_poly.pdbx_strand_id
1 'polypeptide(L)'
;MGAVTNNKAEDEYTIKPQASTPAVDTSSWPLLLKNYDKLLVRTGHFTPIPNGCSPLMRDIKSYISSGVINLDKPSNPSSHEVVSWVKRILRAEKTGHSGTLDPKVTGCLIVCIDRATRLVKSQQGAGKEYVCVIRLHDKLPGGQPQLARALETLTGALFQRPPLISAVKRQLRIRTIHESKLIEFDNDRHLGVFWVSCEAGTYIRTLCVHLGLLLGVGAHMQELRRVRSGAMDETKQMVTLHDVLDAQWTMDNTRDESYLRRVISPLETLLTSYKRLVVKDSAVNAVCYGAKLMLPGLLRYEAGIEHHEEVVLMTTKGEAIALAIAQMSTVEMSTCDHGVVAKVKRCIMERDLYPRRWGLGPVAQEKKKMKADGKLDKFGRPNDSTPAKWTSEYKDFNSADASAAAAAAAAAPAAPATPAAAKKADDDTKMEDATPAAAEDGDKKKRKKSEVETPEEKAERKRRRAEKKAAKAAKKDKKKGEAASDDDSD
;
A
#
# COMPACT_ATOMS: atom_id res chain seq x y z
N MET A 1 55.78 -50.32 18.94
CA MET A 1 54.36 -50.68 19.20
C MET A 1 53.82 -49.74 20.25
N GLY A 2 52.67 -49.11 19.99
CA GLY A 2 52.01 -48.24 20.96
C GLY A 2 51.49 -46.95 20.33
N ALA A 3 50.51 -47.06 19.43
CA ALA A 3 49.78 -45.92 18.92
C ALA A 3 48.88 -45.37 20.04
N VAL A 4 49.07 -44.11 20.42
CA VAL A 4 48.11 -43.34 21.21
C VAL A 4 47.11 -42.76 20.22
N THR A 5 45.97 -43.42 20.05
CA THR A 5 44.87 -42.92 19.22
C THR A 5 44.06 -41.89 19.98
N ASN A 6 43.97 -40.72 19.36
CA ASN A 6 43.33 -39.49 19.81
C ASN A 6 41.79 -39.63 19.72
N ASN A 7 41.15 -40.19 20.74
CA ASN A 7 39.70 -40.48 20.75
C ASN A 7 38.86 -39.30 21.28
N LYS A 8 39.00 -38.12 20.65
CA LYS A 8 38.20 -36.93 21.02
C LYS A 8 37.62 -36.15 19.83
N ALA A 9 37.71 -36.68 18.61
CA ALA A 9 37.26 -35.99 17.40
C ALA A 9 36.07 -36.65 16.68
N GLU A 10 35.62 -37.83 17.10
CA GLU A 10 34.54 -38.56 16.39
C GLU A 10 33.14 -38.38 17.00
N ASP A 11 33.01 -37.76 18.19
CA ASP A 11 31.71 -37.57 18.86
C ASP A 11 31.01 -36.23 18.56
N GLU A 12 31.61 -35.35 17.74
CA GLU A 12 31.08 -33.99 17.49
C GLU A 12 30.22 -33.87 16.21
N TYR A 13 30.13 -34.92 15.39
CA TYR A 13 29.35 -34.94 14.14
C TYR A 13 28.33 -36.09 14.05
N THR A 14 27.90 -36.63 15.19
CA THR A 14 26.93 -37.73 15.23
C THR A 14 25.55 -37.20 15.60
N ILE A 15 24.59 -37.31 14.69
CA ILE A 15 23.19 -36.90 14.92
C ILE A 15 22.59 -37.81 16.00
N LYS A 16 22.36 -37.27 17.19
CA LYS A 16 21.68 -37.99 18.28
C LYS A 16 20.21 -38.23 17.89
N PRO A 17 19.66 -39.42 18.16
CA PRO A 17 18.25 -39.70 17.89
C PRO A 17 17.37 -38.81 18.77
N GLN A 18 16.52 -37.99 18.13
CA GLN A 18 15.52 -37.14 18.77
C GLN A 18 14.13 -37.54 18.28
N ALA A 19 13.17 -37.61 19.20
CA ALA A 19 11.80 -38.09 18.93
C ALA A 19 10.94 -37.12 18.09
N SER A 20 11.46 -35.94 17.75
CA SER A 20 10.80 -34.96 16.89
C SER A 20 11.82 -34.29 15.97
N THR A 21 11.39 -33.97 14.75
CA THR A 21 12.17 -33.19 13.80
C THR A 21 12.42 -31.80 14.40
N PRO A 22 13.67 -31.37 14.62
CA PRO A 22 13.93 -30.02 15.13
C PRO A 22 13.35 -28.99 14.15
N ALA A 23 12.68 -27.97 14.69
CA ALA A 23 12.15 -26.88 13.88
C ALA A 23 13.30 -26.25 13.11
N VAL A 24 13.18 -26.20 11.78
CA VAL A 24 14.18 -25.57 10.90
C VAL A 24 14.34 -24.12 11.36
N ASP A 25 15.57 -23.71 11.68
CA ASP A 25 15.84 -22.31 11.99
C ASP A 25 15.66 -21.48 10.72
N THR A 26 14.61 -20.66 10.70
CA THR A 26 14.29 -19.78 9.57
C THR A 26 14.66 -18.33 9.82
N SER A 27 15.44 -18.04 10.86
CA SER A 27 15.89 -16.67 11.18
C SER A 27 16.81 -16.06 10.12
N SER A 28 17.55 -16.91 9.41
CA SER A 28 18.45 -16.56 8.30
C SER A 28 17.77 -16.50 6.93
N TRP A 29 16.50 -16.92 6.84
CA TRP A 29 15.78 -16.93 5.57
C TRP A 29 15.54 -15.52 5.03
N PRO A 30 15.55 -15.31 3.71
CA PRO A 30 15.54 -13.98 3.13
C PRO A 30 14.14 -13.34 3.15
N LEU A 31 14.12 -12.00 3.23
CA LEU A 31 12.94 -11.18 2.95
C LEU A 31 11.71 -11.59 3.79
N LEU A 32 10.57 -11.84 3.13
CA LEU A 32 9.31 -12.19 3.79
C LEU A 32 9.34 -13.58 4.45
N LEU A 33 10.30 -14.42 4.10
CA LEU A 33 10.50 -15.75 4.69
C LEU A 33 11.33 -15.72 5.98
N LYS A 34 11.88 -14.58 6.38
CA LYS A 34 12.63 -14.45 7.64
C LYS A 34 11.75 -14.75 8.86
N ASN A 35 12.19 -15.60 9.78
CA ASN A 35 11.39 -16.00 10.95
C ASN A 35 10.02 -16.58 10.57
N TYR A 36 9.99 -17.43 9.55
CA TYR A 36 8.79 -18.12 9.09
C TYR A 36 8.26 -19.13 10.11
N ASP A 37 9.13 -19.72 10.92
CA ASP A 37 8.78 -20.63 12.03
C ASP A 37 7.93 -19.95 13.11
N LYS A 38 8.08 -18.64 13.30
CA LYS A 38 7.31 -17.84 14.28
C LYS A 38 5.87 -17.58 13.85
N LEU A 39 5.50 -17.93 12.61
CA LEU A 39 4.12 -17.78 12.13
C LEU A 39 3.22 -18.87 12.71
N LEU A 40 2.05 -18.46 13.20
CA LEU A 40 1.03 -19.37 13.70
C LEU A 40 0.50 -20.24 12.56
N VAL A 41 0.41 -21.54 12.81
CA VAL A 41 0.00 -22.53 11.81
C VAL A 41 -1.50 -22.75 11.89
N ARG A 42 -2.23 -22.42 10.81
CA ARG A 42 -3.64 -22.83 10.68
C ARG A 42 -3.75 -24.26 10.17
N THR A 43 -2.94 -24.61 9.19
CA THR A 43 -2.90 -25.95 8.62
C THR A 43 -1.50 -26.25 8.06
N GLY A 44 -0.97 -27.41 8.42
CA GLY A 44 0.32 -27.90 7.90
C GLY A 44 0.22 -28.52 6.51
N HIS A 45 -0.99 -28.80 6.03
CA HIS A 45 -1.22 -29.57 4.81
C HIS A 45 -1.64 -28.67 3.64
N PHE A 46 -0.86 -28.70 2.57
CA PHE A 46 -1.20 -28.10 1.29
C PHE A 46 -0.53 -28.87 0.16
N THR A 47 -1.05 -28.75 -1.06
CA THR A 47 -0.41 -29.33 -2.25
C THR A 47 0.42 -28.26 -2.94
N PRO A 48 1.76 -28.36 -2.92
CA PRO A 48 2.62 -27.40 -3.59
C PRO A 48 2.35 -27.38 -5.09
N ILE A 49 2.38 -26.20 -5.69
CA ILE A 49 2.28 -26.02 -7.13
C ILE A 49 3.65 -25.57 -7.66
N PRO A 50 4.18 -26.18 -8.74
CA PRO A 50 5.53 -25.87 -9.25
C PRO A 50 5.67 -24.46 -9.83
N ASN A 51 4.56 -23.74 -10.04
CA ASN A 51 4.50 -22.38 -10.59
C ASN A 51 5.06 -21.30 -9.66
N GLY A 52 5.73 -20.30 -10.20
CA GLY A 52 6.34 -19.22 -9.40
C GLY A 52 7.62 -19.67 -8.71
N CYS A 53 8.35 -18.73 -8.14
CA CYS A 53 9.69 -18.98 -7.58
C CYS A 53 10.00 -18.02 -6.43
N SER A 54 10.92 -18.45 -5.55
CA SER A 54 11.39 -17.58 -4.46
C SER A 54 11.97 -16.28 -5.01
N PRO A 55 11.74 -15.11 -4.37
CA PRO A 55 12.12 -13.80 -4.92
C PRO A 55 13.57 -13.67 -5.40
N LEU A 56 14.53 -14.27 -4.69
CA LEU A 56 15.95 -14.21 -5.04
C LEU A 56 16.33 -15.17 -6.18
N MET A 57 15.53 -16.22 -6.40
CA MET A 57 15.76 -17.28 -7.39
C MET A 57 15.00 -17.03 -8.70
N ARG A 58 14.44 -15.83 -8.90
CA ARG A 58 13.81 -15.42 -10.16
C ARG A 58 14.84 -15.38 -11.28
N ASP A 59 14.42 -15.77 -12.48
CA ASP A 59 15.17 -15.49 -13.70
C ASP A 59 15.37 -13.97 -13.85
N ILE A 60 16.43 -13.54 -14.53
CA ILE A 60 16.82 -12.14 -14.54
C ILE A 60 15.72 -11.20 -15.06
N LYS A 61 14.96 -11.64 -16.06
CA LYS A 61 13.88 -10.84 -16.65
C LYS A 61 12.75 -10.64 -15.63
N SER A 62 12.27 -11.71 -15.00
CA SER A 62 11.23 -11.58 -13.99
C SER A 62 11.71 -10.94 -12.69
N TYR A 63 13.00 -11.05 -12.38
CA TYR A 63 13.68 -10.36 -11.28
C TYR A 63 13.65 -8.84 -11.49
N ILE A 64 14.11 -8.35 -12.65
CA ILE A 64 14.07 -6.92 -13.02
C ILE A 64 12.63 -6.42 -13.05
N SER A 65 11.70 -7.15 -13.67
CA SER A 65 10.29 -6.73 -13.73
C SER A 65 9.58 -6.76 -12.37
N SER A 66 10.16 -7.38 -11.35
CA SER A 66 9.75 -7.28 -9.95
C SER A 66 10.76 -6.50 -9.10
N GLY A 67 11.57 -5.68 -9.74
CA GLY A 67 12.69 -5.00 -9.14
C GLY A 67 12.34 -3.66 -8.52
N VAL A 68 13.09 -3.32 -7.48
CA VAL A 68 13.16 -1.99 -6.88
C VAL A 68 14.62 -1.61 -6.73
N ILE A 69 14.94 -0.34 -6.98
CA ILE A 69 16.28 0.21 -6.82
C ILE A 69 16.21 1.25 -5.70
N ASN A 70 17.08 1.11 -4.69
CA ASN A 70 17.30 2.14 -3.69
C ASN A 70 18.33 3.14 -4.23
N LEU A 71 17.87 4.12 -5.01
CA LEU A 71 18.77 5.02 -5.73
C LEU A 71 19.20 6.19 -4.82
N ASP A 72 20.50 6.47 -4.77
CA ASP A 72 21.00 7.76 -4.30
C ASP A 72 20.81 8.78 -5.43
N LYS A 73 19.73 9.55 -5.35
CA LYS A 73 19.42 10.56 -6.36
C LYS A 73 20.50 11.65 -6.32
N PRO A 74 21.14 12.00 -7.45
CA PRO A 74 22.07 13.11 -7.48
C PRO A 74 21.33 14.46 -7.35
N SER A 75 22.06 15.49 -6.93
CA SER A 75 21.56 16.86 -6.95
C SER A 75 21.47 17.37 -8.39
N ASN A 76 20.49 18.23 -8.66
CA ASN A 76 20.15 18.89 -9.92
C ASN A 76 19.01 18.28 -10.74
N PRO A 77 19.06 17.02 -11.25
CA PRO A 77 17.97 16.52 -12.08
C PRO A 77 16.71 16.32 -11.23
N SER A 78 15.55 16.52 -11.83
CA SER A 78 14.28 16.20 -11.18
C SER A 78 14.17 14.69 -10.96
N SER A 79 13.35 14.28 -9.99
CA SER A 79 13.10 12.85 -9.76
C SER A 79 12.51 12.15 -10.98
N HIS A 80 11.73 12.86 -11.81
CA HIS A 80 11.11 12.28 -13.01
C HIS A 80 12.13 12.04 -14.12
N GLU A 81 13.09 12.95 -14.31
CA GLU A 81 14.19 12.77 -15.28
C GLU A 81 15.07 11.58 -14.90
N VAL A 82 15.45 11.49 -13.61
CA VAL A 82 16.22 10.36 -13.08
C VAL A 82 15.53 9.02 -13.35
N VAL A 83 14.23 8.94 -13.06
CA VAL A 83 13.43 7.71 -13.27
C VAL A 83 13.26 7.38 -14.76
N SER A 84 13.23 8.40 -15.63
CA SER A 84 13.23 8.24 -17.09
C SER A 84 14.55 7.67 -17.59
N TRP A 85 15.68 8.13 -17.05
CA TRP A 85 16.99 7.57 -17.37
C TRP A 85 17.13 6.12 -16.92
N VAL A 86 16.68 5.78 -15.70
CA VAL A 86 16.67 4.38 -15.23
C VAL A 86 15.83 3.50 -16.17
N LYS A 87 14.65 3.98 -16.60
CA LYS A 87 13.80 3.26 -17.57
C LYS A 87 14.55 3.00 -18.88
N ARG A 88 15.25 4.01 -19.39
CA ARG A 88 16.01 3.92 -20.66
C ARG A 88 17.19 2.97 -20.53
N ILE A 89 17.96 3.04 -19.45
CA ILE A 89 19.12 2.18 -19.20
C ILE A 89 18.66 0.72 -19.16
N LEU A 90 17.69 0.40 -18.30
CA LEU A 90 17.21 -0.98 -18.11
C LEU A 90 16.31 -1.49 -19.24
N ARG A 91 15.93 -0.62 -20.19
CA ARG A 91 14.96 -0.92 -21.26
C ARG A 91 13.65 -1.49 -20.70
N ALA A 92 13.22 -0.98 -19.55
CA ALA A 92 12.02 -1.42 -18.85
C ALA A 92 10.76 -0.78 -19.46
N GLU A 93 9.61 -1.43 -19.30
CA GLU A 93 8.33 -0.94 -19.80
C GLU A 93 7.82 0.23 -18.97
N LYS A 94 7.92 0.11 -17.64
CA LYS A 94 7.39 1.10 -16.70
C LYS A 94 8.33 1.30 -15.53
N THR A 95 8.46 2.55 -15.11
CA THR A 95 9.14 2.91 -13.87
C THR A 95 8.29 3.92 -13.08
N GLY A 96 8.50 3.96 -11.78
CA GLY A 96 7.88 4.94 -10.88
C GLY A 96 8.69 5.09 -9.59
N HIS A 97 8.37 6.05 -8.72
CA HIS A 97 9.20 6.34 -7.55
C HIS A 97 8.44 6.65 -6.25
N SER A 98 9.08 6.44 -5.10
CA SER A 98 8.51 6.56 -3.74
C SER A 98 8.16 7.97 -3.26
N GLY A 99 8.19 8.97 -4.13
CA GLY A 99 7.90 10.36 -3.79
C GLY A 99 8.97 11.32 -4.31
N THR A 100 8.51 12.43 -4.86
CA THR A 100 9.35 13.42 -5.55
C THR A 100 10.30 14.09 -4.57
N LEU A 101 11.60 14.02 -4.87
CA LEU A 101 12.61 14.91 -4.33
C LEU A 101 12.72 16.13 -5.24
N ASP A 102 12.79 17.32 -4.63
CA ASP A 102 13.11 18.56 -5.34
C ASP A 102 14.44 18.40 -6.11
N PRO A 103 14.65 19.14 -7.21
CA PRO A 103 15.85 19.03 -8.04
C PRO A 103 17.17 18.99 -7.26
N LYS A 104 17.35 19.91 -6.30
CA LYS A 104 18.57 20.04 -5.48
C LYS A 104 18.71 19.02 -4.34
N VAL A 105 17.70 18.19 -4.12
CA VAL A 105 17.66 17.26 -2.97
C VAL A 105 18.22 15.91 -3.39
N THR A 106 19.11 15.36 -2.56
CA THR A 106 19.80 14.08 -2.78
C THR A 106 19.25 12.96 -1.91
N GLY A 107 19.79 11.75 -2.07
CA GLY A 107 19.50 10.62 -1.19
C GLY A 107 18.42 9.68 -1.72
N CYS A 108 17.84 8.92 -0.79
CA CYS A 108 17.01 7.75 -1.04
C CYS A 108 15.81 8.06 -1.96
N LEU A 109 15.86 7.60 -3.20
CA LEU A 109 14.75 7.57 -4.15
C LEU A 109 14.50 6.12 -4.55
N ILE A 110 13.44 5.52 -4.02
CA ILE A 110 13.07 4.16 -4.41
C ILE A 110 12.50 4.23 -5.81
N VAL A 111 13.15 3.57 -6.77
CA VAL A 111 12.65 3.43 -8.14
C VAL A 111 12.09 2.02 -8.31
N CYS A 112 10.79 1.93 -8.57
CA CYS A 112 10.09 0.68 -8.85
C CYS A 112 10.08 0.40 -10.35
N ILE A 113 10.33 -0.85 -10.74
CA ILE A 113 10.39 -1.30 -12.13
C ILE A 113 9.18 -2.22 -12.43
N ASP A 114 8.58 -2.06 -13.60
CA ASP A 114 7.45 -2.82 -14.14
C ASP A 114 6.37 -3.19 -13.11
N ARG A 115 6.31 -4.44 -12.64
CA ARG A 115 5.29 -4.92 -11.69
C ARG A 115 5.39 -4.23 -10.35
N ALA A 116 6.61 -3.88 -9.92
CA ALA A 116 6.83 -3.18 -8.66
C ALA A 116 6.21 -1.78 -8.66
N THR A 117 5.92 -1.19 -9.83
CA THR A 117 5.23 0.12 -9.91
C THR A 117 3.85 0.10 -9.25
N ARG A 118 3.24 -1.09 -9.08
CA ARG A 118 1.98 -1.27 -8.33
C ARG A 118 2.09 -0.81 -6.86
N LEU A 119 3.29 -0.80 -6.28
CA LEU A 119 3.61 -0.40 -4.91
C LEU A 119 3.95 1.09 -4.74
N VAL A 120 4.13 1.85 -5.83
CA VAL A 120 4.55 3.27 -5.75
C VAL A 120 3.63 4.09 -4.84
N LYS A 121 2.32 3.85 -4.89
CA LYS A 121 1.35 4.57 -4.07
C LYS A 121 1.54 4.34 -2.56
N SER A 122 1.85 3.11 -2.13
CA SER A 122 2.12 2.86 -0.71
C SER A 122 3.45 3.48 -0.29
N GLN A 123 4.46 3.41 -1.16
CA GLN A 123 5.76 4.02 -0.88
C GLN A 123 5.70 5.54 -0.81
N GLN A 124 4.86 6.20 -1.61
CA GLN A 124 4.62 7.64 -1.55
C GLN A 124 3.97 8.09 -0.23
N GLY A 125 3.07 7.26 0.33
CA GLY A 125 2.42 7.54 1.61
C GLY A 125 3.24 7.18 2.85
N ALA A 126 4.31 6.40 2.70
CA ALA A 126 5.14 5.98 3.83
C ALA A 126 5.92 7.16 4.47
N GLY A 127 6.25 7.05 5.76
CA GLY A 127 7.08 8.03 6.47
C GLY A 127 8.45 8.23 5.82
N LYS A 128 9.01 9.43 5.98
CA LYS A 128 10.28 9.86 5.38
C LYS A 128 11.17 10.50 6.43
N GLU A 129 12.47 10.31 6.27
CA GLU A 129 13.47 10.95 7.13
C GLU A 129 14.47 11.73 6.31
N TYR A 130 14.90 12.86 6.85
CA TYR A 130 15.81 13.77 6.19
C TYR A 130 16.91 14.24 7.12
N VAL A 131 18.05 14.56 6.54
CA VAL A 131 19.07 15.43 7.14
C VAL A 131 19.03 16.74 6.38
N CYS A 132 18.81 17.83 7.12
CA CYS A 132 18.58 19.16 6.59
C CYS A 132 19.65 20.12 7.08
N VAL A 133 20.17 20.93 6.16
CA VAL A 133 20.98 22.10 6.49
C VAL A 133 20.09 23.33 6.40
N ILE A 134 19.89 23.99 7.54
CA ILE A 134 19.19 25.27 7.64
C ILE A 134 20.22 26.40 7.66
N ARG A 135 19.93 27.48 6.94
CA ARG A 135 20.69 28.72 6.99
C ARG A 135 19.84 29.83 7.60
N LEU A 136 20.28 30.32 8.75
CA LEU A 136 19.72 31.50 9.40
C LEU A 136 20.17 32.76 8.65
N HIS A 137 19.36 33.82 8.69
CA HIS A 137 19.73 35.08 8.02
C HIS A 137 20.62 35.97 8.87
N ASP A 138 20.70 35.72 10.18
CA ASP A 138 21.57 36.44 11.11
C ASP A 138 22.04 35.52 12.26
N LYS A 139 23.00 35.99 13.06
CA LYS A 139 23.48 35.33 14.27
C LYS A 139 22.35 35.19 15.28
N LEU A 140 22.30 34.01 15.90
CA LEU A 140 21.33 33.73 16.94
C LEU A 140 21.92 34.05 18.32
N PRO A 141 21.40 35.03 19.07
CA PRO A 141 22.00 35.45 20.35
C PRO A 141 22.05 34.32 21.38
N GLY A 142 21.03 33.46 21.43
CA GLY A 142 20.97 32.31 22.33
C GLY A 142 21.66 31.05 21.81
N GLY A 143 22.36 31.14 20.67
CA GLY A 143 23.19 30.08 20.11
C GLY A 143 22.47 28.74 19.91
N GLN A 144 23.23 27.65 20.03
CA GLN A 144 22.73 26.28 19.81
C GLN A 144 21.52 25.90 20.69
N PRO A 145 21.48 26.22 22.01
CA PRO A 145 20.33 25.88 22.85
C PRO A 145 19.02 26.50 22.37
N GLN A 146 19.07 27.73 21.85
CA GLN A 146 17.87 28.40 21.34
C GLN A 146 17.34 27.73 20.06
N LEU A 147 18.23 27.33 19.15
CA LEU A 147 17.85 26.58 17.94
C LEU A 147 17.26 25.20 18.32
N ALA A 148 17.87 24.50 19.28
CA ALA A 148 17.39 23.19 19.72
C ALA A 148 15.96 23.25 20.29
N ARG A 149 15.68 24.23 21.16
CA ARG A 149 14.32 24.45 21.71
C ARG A 149 13.30 24.79 20.63
N ALA A 150 13.68 25.63 19.66
CA ALA A 150 12.81 25.97 18.54
C ALA A 150 12.49 24.74 17.66
N LEU A 151 13.48 23.87 17.44
CA LEU A 151 13.32 22.62 16.71
C LEU A 151 12.41 21.63 17.44
N GLU A 152 12.53 21.52 18.76
CA GLU A 152 11.68 20.69 19.61
C GLU A 152 10.23 21.20 19.63
N THR A 153 10.03 22.52 19.66
CA THR A 153 8.70 23.16 19.59
C THR A 153 7.97 22.81 18.27
N LEU A 154 8.72 22.57 17.20
CA LEU A 154 8.18 22.18 15.90
C LEU A 154 8.18 20.65 15.72
N THR A 155 7.77 19.92 16.74
CA THR A 155 7.47 18.48 16.67
C THR A 155 5.97 18.23 16.87
N GLY A 156 5.48 17.06 16.44
CA GLY A 156 4.05 16.75 16.46
C GLY A 156 3.29 17.29 15.26
N ALA A 157 1.99 17.56 15.44
CA ALA A 157 1.07 17.95 14.38
C ALA A 157 1.21 19.45 14.04
N LEU A 158 1.78 19.77 12.89
CA LEU A 158 2.08 21.14 12.48
C LEU A 158 1.22 21.60 11.31
N PHE A 159 0.84 22.87 11.35
CA PHE A 159 0.27 23.55 10.19
C PHE A 159 1.35 23.82 9.15
N GLN A 160 1.09 23.41 7.91
CA GLN A 160 1.93 23.73 6.77
C GLN A 160 1.08 24.16 5.59
N ARG A 161 1.58 25.14 4.85
CA ARG A 161 1.11 25.47 3.52
C ARG A 161 2.22 25.08 2.53
N PRO A 162 1.90 24.33 1.46
CA PRO A 162 2.89 24.03 0.42
C PRO A 162 3.59 25.30 -0.11
N PRO A 163 4.87 25.22 -0.50
CA PRO A 163 5.57 26.32 -1.13
C PRO A 163 4.97 26.65 -2.51
N LEU A 164 5.39 27.79 -3.08
CA LEU A 164 4.92 28.26 -4.39
C LEU A 164 5.17 27.20 -5.48
N ILE A 165 6.37 26.61 -5.49
CA ILE A 165 6.73 25.52 -6.40
C ILE A 165 6.41 24.21 -5.69
N SER A 166 5.27 23.61 -6.02
CA SER A 166 4.87 22.30 -5.49
C SER A 166 4.01 21.53 -6.48
N ALA A 167 4.05 20.20 -6.40
CA ALA A 167 3.24 19.31 -7.23
C ALA A 167 1.78 19.19 -6.76
N VAL A 168 1.40 19.86 -5.66
CA VAL A 168 0.10 19.75 -5.00
C VAL A 168 -0.50 21.13 -4.79
N LYS A 169 -1.84 21.22 -4.78
CA LYS A 169 -2.54 22.48 -4.57
C LYS A 169 -2.12 23.13 -3.24
N ARG A 170 -1.84 24.42 -3.29
CA ARG A 170 -1.34 25.20 -2.15
C ARG A 170 -2.49 25.56 -1.19
N GLN A 171 -2.78 24.65 -0.24
CA GLN A 171 -3.78 24.82 0.82
C GLN A 171 -3.15 24.53 2.19
N LEU A 172 -3.69 25.16 3.24
CA LEU A 172 -3.28 24.88 4.62
C LEU A 172 -3.65 23.43 4.97
N ARG A 173 -2.72 22.71 5.58
CA ARG A 173 -2.90 21.31 5.99
C ARG A 173 -2.07 21.00 7.21
N ILE A 174 -2.45 19.94 7.92
CA ILE A 174 -1.70 19.45 9.07
C ILE A 174 -0.77 18.33 8.61
N ARG A 175 0.48 18.36 9.05
CA ARG A 175 1.47 17.29 8.83
C ARG A 175 2.24 17.04 10.11
N THR A 176 2.52 15.78 10.38
CA THR A 176 3.18 15.37 11.61
C THR A 176 4.69 15.26 11.44
N ILE A 177 5.45 15.92 12.30
CA ILE A 177 6.86 15.60 12.53
C ILE A 177 6.89 14.65 13.73
N HIS A 178 7.37 13.43 13.50
CA HIS A 178 7.41 12.40 14.53
C HIS A 178 8.53 12.67 15.53
N GLU A 179 9.70 13.06 15.02
CA GLU A 179 10.89 13.30 15.82
C GLU A 179 11.85 14.23 15.05
N SER A 180 12.62 15.03 15.77
CA SER A 180 13.68 15.86 15.22
C SER A 180 14.88 15.87 16.17
N LYS A 181 16.09 15.96 15.61
CA LYS A 181 17.34 15.98 16.38
C LYS A 181 18.31 16.96 15.76
N LEU A 182 18.73 17.96 16.54
CA LEU A 182 19.83 18.84 16.16
C LEU A 182 21.15 18.06 16.22
N ILE A 183 21.92 18.09 15.13
CA ILE A 183 23.21 17.39 15.00
C ILE A 183 24.34 18.38 15.29
N GLU A 184 24.34 19.50 14.59
CA GLU A 184 25.40 20.50 14.66
C GLU A 184 24.82 21.90 14.45
N PHE A 185 25.43 22.91 15.08
CA PHE A 185 25.10 24.30 14.83
C PHE A 185 26.36 25.17 14.90
N ASP A 186 26.63 25.87 13.81
CA ASP A 186 27.67 26.88 13.72
C ASP A 186 27.00 28.25 13.59
N ASN A 187 27.07 29.02 14.67
CA ASN A 187 26.43 30.33 14.74
C ASN A 187 27.16 31.39 13.92
N ASP A 188 28.47 31.26 13.71
CA ASP A 188 29.24 32.23 12.92
C ASP A 188 29.02 32.03 11.43
N ARG A 189 28.80 30.79 11.00
CA ARG A 189 28.39 30.47 9.62
C ARG A 189 26.88 30.62 9.39
N HIS A 190 26.10 30.80 10.46
CA HIS A 190 24.63 30.81 10.44
C HIS A 190 24.03 29.51 9.91
N LEU A 191 24.69 28.36 10.17
CA LEU A 191 24.29 27.06 9.62
C LEU A 191 23.96 26.07 10.75
N GLY A 192 22.83 25.39 10.63
CA GLY A 192 22.45 24.28 11.49
C GLY A 192 22.19 23.01 10.68
N VAL A 193 22.57 21.87 11.22
CA VAL A 193 22.31 20.55 10.64
C VAL A 193 21.40 19.78 11.60
N PHE A 194 20.27 19.29 11.12
CA PHE A 194 19.37 18.48 11.92
C PHE A 194 18.77 17.31 11.15
N TRP A 195 18.49 16.23 11.87
CA TRP A 195 17.72 15.09 11.37
C TRP A 195 16.23 15.28 11.72
N VAL A 196 15.35 14.81 10.85
CA VAL A 196 13.90 14.88 11.04
C VAL A 196 13.19 13.67 10.47
N SER A 197 12.31 13.06 11.27
CA SER A 197 11.37 12.02 10.85
C SER A 197 9.97 12.60 10.74
N CYS A 198 9.31 12.39 9.60
CA CYS A 198 8.06 13.05 9.29
C CYS A 198 7.09 12.22 8.45
N GLU A 199 5.83 12.62 8.52
CA GLU A 199 4.76 12.11 7.67
C GLU A 199 5.01 12.47 6.20
N ALA A 200 4.51 11.63 5.29
CA ALA A 200 4.56 11.91 3.85
C ALA A 200 3.91 13.25 3.48
N GLY A 201 4.63 14.03 2.66
CA GLY A 201 4.18 15.34 2.20
C GLY A 201 4.46 16.49 3.16
N THR A 202 5.22 16.26 4.23
CA THR A 202 5.83 17.33 5.03
C THR A 202 6.87 18.07 4.19
N TYR A 203 6.81 19.40 4.16
CA TYR A 203 7.78 20.23 3.44
C TYR A 203 8.86 20.72 4.39
N ILE A 204 10.07 20.16 4.27
CA ILE A 204 11.22 20.56 5.11
C ILE A 204 11.65 22.02 4.82
N ARG A 205 11.45 22.49 3.58
CA ARG A 205 11.64 23.90 3.23
C ARG A 205 10.75 24.83 4.06
N THR A 206 9.48 24.45 4.24
CA THR A 206 8.52 25.22 5.06
C THR A 206 8.89 25.13 6.54
N LEU A 207 9.35 23.97 7.01
CA LEU A 207 9.87 23.82 8.37
C LEU A 207 11.05 24.79 8.65
N CYS A 208 11.99 24.92 7.72
CA CYS A 208 13.11 25.86 7.85
C CYS A 208 12.63 27.32 7.95
N VAL A 209 11.62 27.70 7.15
CA VAL A 209 11.03 29.05 7.24
C VAL A 209 10.36 29.26 8.60
N HIS A 210 9.60 28.27 9.09
CA HIS A 210 8.93 28.36 10.39
C HIS A 210 9.94 28.45 11.55
N LEU A 211 11.05 27.71 11.49
CA LEU A 211 12.16 27.85 12.44
C LEU A 211 12.70 29.28 12.43
N GLY A 212 12.96 29.84 11.25
CA GLY A 212 13.43 31.22 11.12
C GLY A 212 12.46 32.26 11.70
N LEU A 213 11.15 32.07 11.49
CA LEU A 213 10.12 32.94 12.05
C LEU A 213 10.04 32.83 13.58
N LEU A 214 10.13 31.62 14.12
CA LEU A 214 10.09 31.37 15.56
C LEU A 214 11.33 31.94 16.28
N LEU A 215 12.49 31.92 15.61
CA LEU A 215 13.76 32.46 16.11
C LEU A 215 13.88 33.98 15.92
N GLY A 216 13.02 34.60 15.10
CA GLY A 216 13.02 36.04 14.81
C GLY A 216 14.06 36.51 13.80
N VAL A 217 15.14 35.76 13.59
CA VAL A 217 16.21 36.11 12.63
C VAL A 217 15.86 35.78 11.18
N GLY A 218 14.85 34.94 10.93
CA GLY A 218 14.56 34.42 9.59
C GLY A 218 15.52 33.30 9.18
N ALA A 219 15.05 32.40 8.30
CA ALA A 219 15.84 31.26 7.84
C ALA A 219 15.30 30.68 6.54
N HIS A 220 16.15 29.93 5.86
CA HIS A 220 15.79 29.13 4.70
C HIS A 220 16.55 27.80 4.66
N MET A 221 16.04 26.87 3.86
CA MET A 221 16.70 25.59 3.63
C MET A 221 17.87 25.76 2.67
N GLN A 222 19.08 25.47 3.14
CA GLN A 222 20.32 25.52 2.36
C GLN A 222 20.45 24.25 1.52
N GLU A 223 20.43 23.10 2.17
CA GLU A 223 20.60 21.78 1.55
C GLU A 223 19.73 20.73 2.25
N LEU A 224 19.41 19.64 1.54
CA LEU A 224 18.57 18.58 2.06
C LEU A 224 18.96 17.24 1.43
N ARG A 225 19.09 16.22 2.27
CA ARG A 225 19.27 14.82 1.87
C ARG A 225 18.17 13.97 2.48
N ARG A 226 17.52 13.12 1.69
CA ARG A 226 16.57 12.12 2.20
C ARG A 226 17.32 10.86 2.59
N VAL A 227 17.42 10.59 3.89
CA VAL A 227 18.17 9.44 4.42
C VAL A 227 17.31 8.17 4.51
N ARG A 228 15.97 8.31 4.57
CA ARG A 228 15.04 7.19 4.57
C ARG A 228 13.77 7.47 3.79
N SER A 229 13.29 6.45 3.07
CA SER A 229 11.99 6.41 2.42
C SER A 229 11.26 5.11 2.73
N GLY A 230 10.31 5.12 3.68
CA GLY A 230 9.53 3.92 4.00
C GLY A 230 10.42 2.77 4.50
N ALA A 231 10.44 1.64 3.81
CA ALA A 231 11.20 0.46 4.26
C ALA A 231 12.73 0.57 4.04
N MET A 232 13.17 1.48 3.15
CA MET A 232 14.58 1.60 2.74
C MET A 232 15.22 2.89 3.24
N ASP A 233 16.48 2.78 3.66
CA ASP A 233 17.34 3.85 4.15
C ASP A 233 18.68 3.82 3.39
N GLU A 234 19.59 4.75 3.70
CA GLU A 234 20.90 4.82 3.05
C GLU A 234 21.87 3.68 3.39
N THR A 235 21.58 2.89 4.43
CA THR A 235 22.42 1.74 4.79
C THR A 235 22.05 0.48 4.00
N LYS A 236 20.81 0.39 3.51
CA LYS A 236 20.27 -0.79 2.82
C LYS A 236 20.49 -0.74 1.32
N GLN A 237 21.69 -1.16 0.88
CA GLN A 237 22.03 -1.36 -0.54
C GLN A 237 21.65 -0.16 -1.42
N MET A 238 22.04 1.03 -0.98
CA MET A 238 21.88 2.24 -1.77
C MET A 238 22.90 2.27 -2.91
N VAL A 239 22.45 2.63 -4.11
CA VAL A 239 23.26 2.59 -5.33
C VAL A 239 23.11 3.87 -6.14
N THR A 240 24.10 4.19 -6.95
CA THR A 240 24.09 5.41 -7.78
C THR A 240 23.56 5.14 -9.19
N LEU A 241 23.33 6.21 -9.98
CA LEU A 241 23.02 6.05 -11.40
C LEU A 241 24.17 5.43 -12.20
N HIS A 242 25.42 5.63 -11.77
CA HIS A 242 26.59 5.01 -12.37
C HIS A 242 26.54 3.50 -12.18
N ASP A 243 26.25 3.02 -10.96
CA ASP A 243 26.07 1.59 -10.70
C ASP A 243 24.99 0.96 -11.59
N VAL A 244 23.87 1.66 -11.81
CA VAL A 244 22.77 1.16 -12.66
C VAL A 244 23.22 1.04 -14.11
N LEU A 245 23.98 2.02 -14.61
CA LEU A 245 24.53 2.00 -15.96
C LEU A 245 25.56 0.88 -16.12
N ASP A 246 26.50 0.78 -15.19
CA ASP A 246 27.61 -0.18 -15.22
C ASP A 246 27.10 -1.61 -15.06
N ALA A 247 26.10 -1.83 -14.21
CA ALA A 247 25.46 -3.13 -14.07
C ALA A 247 24.76 -3.58 -15.36
N GLN A 248 24.08 -2.65 -16.05
CA GLN A 248 23.43 -2.97 -17.32
C GLN A 248 24.46 -3.23 -18.43
N TRP A 249 25.51 -2.42 -18.49
CA TRP A 249 26.61 -2.62 -19.45
C TRP A 249 27.30 -3.96 -19.24
N THR A 250 27.58 -4.33 -17.98
CA THR A 250 28.18 -5.62 -17.63
C THR A 250 27.32 -6.78 -18.11
N MET A 251 26.00 -6.71 -17.90
CA MET A 251 25.07 -7.72 -18.40
C MET A 251 25.05 -7.80 -19.94
N ASP A 252 25.09 -6.65 -20.63
CA ASP A 252 25.03 -6.60 -22.09
C ASP A 252 26.33 -7.14 -22.74
N ASN A 253 27.48 -6.87 -22.14
CA ASN A 253 28.79 -7.19 -22.69
C ASN A 253 29.37 -8.53 -22.24
N THR A 254 29.14 -8.92 -20.97
CA THR A 254 29.72 -10.13 -20.37
C THR A 254 28.69 -11.22 -20.06
N ARG A 255 27.40 -10.87 -20.10
CA ARG A 255 26.27 -11.73 -19.65
C ARG A 255 26.33 -12.14 -18.18
N ASP A 256 27.12 -11.44 -17.36
CA ASP A 256 27.10 -11.62 -15.91
C ASP A 256 25.92 -10.86 -15.28
N GLU A 257 25.05 -11.59 -14.58
CA GLU A 257 23.89 -11.07 -13.89
C GLU A 257 24.19 -10.54 -12.48
N SER A 258 25.37 -10.85 -11.92
CA SER A 258 25.69 -10.64 -10.51
C SER A 258 25.55 -9.17 -10.09
N TYR A 259 26.07 -8.24 -10.89
CA TYR A 259 26.00 -6.81 -10.62
C TYR A 259 24.55 -6.31 -10.72
N LEU A 260 23.79 -6.74 -11.71
CA LEU A 260 22.40 -6.33 -11.86
C LEU A 260 21.52 -6.82 -10.70
N ARG A 261 21.79 -8.04 -10.19
CA ARG A 261 21.16 -8.59 -8.98
C ARG A 261 21.58 -7.89 -7.69
N ARG A 262 22.76 -7.25 -7.66
CA ARG A 262 23.22 -6.40 -6.55
C ARG A 262 22.54 -5.04 -6.54
N VAL A 263 22.33 -4.45 -7.71
CA VAL A 263 21.73 -3.11 -7.88
C VAL A 263 20.21 -3.14 -7.69
N ILE A 264 19.57 -4.20 -8.16
CA ILE A 264 18.12 -4.36 -8.10
C ILE A 264 17.78 -5.29 -6.94
N SER A 265 16.92 -4.85 -6.04
CA SER A 265 16.32 -5.69 -5.00
C SER A 265 14.93 -6.18 -5.42
N PRO A 266 14.46 -7.35 -4.93
CA PRO A 266 13.07 -7.76 -5.16
C PRO A 266 12.09 -6.82 -4.47
N LEU A 267 10.91 -6.61 -5.06
CA LEU A 267 9.84 -5.76 -4.50
C LEU A 267 9.40 -6.18 -3.09
N GLU A 268 9.61 -7.45 -2.72
CA GLU A 268 9.36 -7.98 -1.38
C GLU A 268 10.14 -7.24 -0.28
N THR A 269 11.29 -6.64 -0.63
CA THR A 269 12.10 -5.81 0.26
C THR A 269 11.31 -4.62 0.82
N LEU A 270 10.34 -4.12 0.07
CA LEU A 270 9.48 -3.00 0.50
C LEU A 270 8.38 -3.41 1.48
N LEU A 271 8.20 -4.71 1.69
CA LEU A 271 7.07 -5.29 2.39
C LEU A 271 7.46 -6.00 3.70
N THR A 272 8.74 -5.97 4.07
CA THR A 272 9.27 -6.67 5.25
C THR A 272 8.74 -6.13 6.58
N SER A 273 8.22 -4.90 6.60
CA SER A 273 7.62 -4.29 7.80
C SER A 273 6.15 -4.67 8.02
N TYR A 274 5.51 -5.35 7.06
CA TYR A 274 4.10 -5.73 7.16
C TYR A 274 3.96 -7.08 7.84
N LYS A 275 2.89 -7.25 8.63
CA LYS A 275 2.48 -8.56 9.15
C LYS A 275 2.04 -9.47 8.00
N ARG A 276 2.38 -10.75 8.09
CA ARG A 276 2.28 -11.69 6.97
C ARG A 276 1.10 -12.64 7.13
N LEU A 277 0.43 -12.92 6.01
CA LEU A 277 -0.51 -14.02 5.85
C LEU A 277 -0.05 -14.91 4.70
N VAL A 278 0.20 -16.18 4.99
CA VAL A 278 0.64 -17.17 4.00
C VAL A 278 -0.58 -17.83 3.41
N VAL A 279 -0.70 -17.73 2.09
CA VAL A 279 -1.82 -18.24 1.31
C VAL A 279 -1.46 -19.60 0.72
N LYS A 280 -2.39 -20.55 0.74
CA LYS A 280 -2.24 -21.83 0.04
C LYS A 280 -2.09 -21.60 -1.46
N ASP A 281 -1.19 -22.34 -2.10
CA ASP A 281 -0.92 -22.25 -3.54
C ASP A 281 -2.19 -22.33 -4.40
N SER A 282 -3.18 -23.14 -4.01
CA SER A 282 -4.47 -23.29 -4.71
C SER A 282 -5.35 -22.03 -4.67
N ALA A 283 -5.17 -21.15 -3.69
CA ALA A 283 -5.92 -19.91 -3.51
C ALA A 283 -5.22 -18.67 -4.10
N VAL A 284 -3.93 -18.77 -4.42
CA VAL A 284 -3.11 -17.63 -4.90
C VAL A 284 -3.73 -16.98 -6.14
N ASN A 285 -4.13 -17.79 -7.13
CA ASN A 285 -4.72 -17.25 -8.36
C ASN A 285 -6.00 -16.45 -8.08
N ALA A 286 -6.91 -16.97 -7.23
CA ALA A 286 -8.15 -16.26 -6.90
C ALA A 286 -7.88 -14.89 -6.25
N VAL A 287 -6.90 -14.82 -5.35
CA VAL A 287 -6.45 -13.56 -4.73
C VAL A 287 -5.91 -12.59 -5.80
N CYS A 288 -5.18 -13.09 -6.80
CA CYS A 288 -4.68 -12.27 -7.92
C CYS A 288 -5.80 -11.68 -8.80
N TYR A 289 -6.96 -12.35 -8.86
CA TYR A 289 -8.17 -11.85 -9.50
C TYR A 289 -8.97 -10.87 -8.61
N GLY A 290 -8.50 -10.60 -7.40
CA GLY A 290 -9.14 -9.69 -6.44
C GLY A 290 -10.19 -10.35 -5.56
N ALA A 291 -10.25 -11.69 -5.53
CA ALA A 291 -11.08 -12.39 -4.56
C ALA A 291 -10.61 -12.12 -3.13
N LYS A 292 -11.56 -12.16 -2.18
CA LYS A 292 -11.25 -12.11 -0.75
C LYS A 292 -10.52 -13.39 -0.35
N LEU A 293 -9.55 -13.27 0.56
CA LEU A 293 -8.92 -14.45 1.15
C LEU A 293 -9.88 -15.05 2.18
N MET A 294 -10.33 -16.28 1.93
CA MET A 294 -11.19 -17.03 2.84
C MET A 294 -10.34 -17.93 3.74
N LEU A 295 -10.86 -18.29 4.92
CA LEU A 295 -10.18 -19.17 5.89
C LEU A 295 -9.63 -20.48 5.28
N PRO A 296 -10.34 -21.20 4.39
CA PRO A 296 -9.80 -22.43 3.80
C PRO A 296 -8.52 -22.22 2.95
N GLY A 297 -8.28 -20.99 2.50
CA GLY A 297 -7.08 -20.59 1.76
C GLY A 297 -5.93 -20.08 2.64
N LEU A 298 -6.14 -19.92 3.95
CA LEU A 298 -5.12 -19.51 4.91
C LEU A 298 -4.26 -20.72 5.32
N LEU A 299 -2.94 -20.53 5.32
CA LEU A 299 -1.97 -21.56 5.71
C LEU A 299 -1.31 -21.22 7.04
N ARG A 300 -0.72 -20.02 7.12
CA ARG A 300 -0.03 -19.46 8.30
C ARG A 300 -0.34 -17.98 8.43
N TYR A 301 -0.26 -17.44 9.64
CA TYR A 301 -0.53 -16.03 9.94
C TYR A 301 0.38 -15.50 11.04
N GLU A 302 0.68 -14.20 11.00
CA GLU A 302 1.45 -13.52 12.05
C GLU A 302 0.64 -13.37 13.35
N ALA A 303 1.33 -13.31 14.48
CA ALA A 303 0.74 -12.93 15.75
C ALA A 303 0.45 -11.41 15.81
N GLY A 304 -0.54 -11.04 16.61
CA GLY A 304 -0.88 -9.64 16.90
C GLY A 304 -1.51 -8.87 15.74
N ILE A 305 -1.99 -9.53 14.68
CA ILE A 305 -2.81 -8.90 13.63
C ILE A 305 -4.12 -8.41 14.23
N GLU A 306 -4.39 -7.12 14.04
CA GLU A 306 -5.61 -6.43 14.47
C GLU A 306 -6.62 -6.27 13.34
N HIS A 307 -7.89 -6.03 13.69
CA HIS A 307 -8.93 -5.79 12.69
C HIS A 307 -8.63 -4.51 11.90
N HIS A 308 -8.84 -4.55 10.57
CA HIS A 308 -8.55 -3.46 9.64
C HIS A 308 -7.07 -3.05 9.47
N GLU A 309 -6.15 -3.83 10.02
CA GLU A 309 -4.72 -3.61 9.81
C GLU A 309 -4.28 -3.93 8.36
N GLU A 310 -3.27 -3.23 7.86
CA GLU A 310 -2.64 -3.54 6.57
C GLU A 310 -1.66 -4.71 6.70
N VAL A 311 -1.89 -5.76 5.91
CA VAL A 311 -1.09 -6.99 5.91
C VAL A 311 -0.61 -7.34 4.50
N VAL A 312 0.47 -8.12 4.43
CA VAL A 312 0.96 -8.68 3.16
C VAL A 312 0.50 -10.12 3.02
N LEU A 313 -0.13 -10.42 1.88
CA LEU A 313 -0.44 -11.79 1.47
C LEU A 313 0.76 -12.34 0.69
N MET A 314 1.30 -13.48 1.12
CA MET A 314 2.47 -14.10 0.49
C MET A 314 2.25 -15.58 0.17
N THR A 315 3.00 -16.09 -0.82
CA THR A 315 3.05 -17.53 -1.12
C THR A 315 3.95 -18.27 -0.13
N THR A 316 3.90 -19.59 -0.17
CA THR A 316 4.84 -20.47 0.55
C THR A 316 6.30 -20.27 0.13
N LYS A 317 6.53 -19.69 -1.06
CA LYS A 317 7.86 -19.39 -1.62
C LYS A 317 8.37 -17.99 -1.26
N GLY A 318 7.61 -17.21 -0.48
CA GLY A 318 8.04 -15.85 -0.13
C GLY A 318 7.62 -14.77 -1.12
N GLU A 319 6.83 -15.08 -2.14
CA GLU A 319 6.42 -14.10 -3.16
C GLU A 319 5.27 -13.23 -2.62
N ALA A 320 5.34 -11.92 -2.82
CA ALA A 320 4.24 -11.04 -2.46
C ALA A 320 3.08 -11.13 -3.46
N ILE A 321 1.93 -11.61 -3.00
CA ILE A 321 0.70 -11.74 -3.80
C ILE A 321 0.01 -10.38 -3.88
N ALA A 322 -0.28 -9.80 -2.72
CA ALA A 322 -1.06 -8.57 -2.60
C ALA A 322 -0.87 -7.90 -1.23
N LEU A 323 -1.08 -6.59 -1.18
CA LEU A 323 -1.43 -5.90 0.07
C LEU A 323 -2.92 -6.07 0.32
N ALA A 324 -3.28 -6.38 1.57
CA ALA A 324 -4.65 -6.61 1.99
C ALA A 324 -4.96 -5.91 3.31
N ILE A 325 -6.25 -5.75 3.59
CA ILE A 325 -6.77 -5.30 4.88
C ILE A 325 -7.28 -6.53 5.62
N ALA A 326 -6.77 -6.76 6.83
CA ALA A 326 -7.25 -7.81 7.71
C ALA A 326 -8.74 -7.59 8.03
N GLN A 327 -9.52 -8.65 7.94
CA GLN A 327 -10.95 -8.70 8.32
C GLN A 327 -11.17 -9.61 9.53
N MET A 328 -10.10 -10.25 10.02
CA MET A 328 -10.08 -11.04 11.23
C MET A 328 -8.84 -10.66 12.02
N SER A 329 -8.95 -10.63 13.34
CA SER A 329 -7.82 -10.59 14.26
C SER A 329 -7.14 -11.95 14.35
N THR A 330 -5.95 -11.98 14.95
CA THR A 330 -5.19 -13.23 15.18
C THR A 330 -6.00 -14.28 15.95
N VAL A 331 -6.78 -13.84 16.94
CA VAL A 331 -7.59 -14.73 17.78
C VAL A 331 -8.75 -15.30 16.96
N GLU A 332 -9.43 -14.48 16.16
CA GLU A 332 -10.50 -14.94 15.27
C GLU A 332 -9.99 -15.94 14.22
N MET A 333 -8.80 -15.72 13.65
CA MET A 333 -8.20 -16.67 12.69
C MET A 333 -7.91 -18.04 13.31
N SER A 334 -7.70 -18.13 14.63
CA SER A 334 -7.49 -19.40 15.33
C SER A 334 -8.79 -20.15 15.65
N THR A 335 -9.87 -19.44 15.98
CA THR A 335 -11.11 -20.05 16.50
C THR A 335 -12.20 -20.23 15.44
N CYS A 336 -12.25 -19.39 14.41
CA CYS A 336 -13.32 -19.44 13.42
C CYS A 336 -13.13 -20.57 12.39
N ASP A 337 -14.22 -21.26 12.05
CA ASP A 337 -14.24 -22.30 11.01
C ASP A 337 -14.46 -21.76 9.60
N HIS A 338 -15.18 -20.64 9.48
CA HIS A 338 -15.51 -20.02 8.19
C HIS A 338 -15.43 -18.49 8.25
N GLY A 339 -15.16 -17.86 7.10
CA GLY A 339 -15.19 -16.40 6.97
C GLY A 339 -14.08 -15.82 6.10
N VAL A 340 -14.10 -14.50 5.98
CA VAL A 340 -13.14 -13.72 5.21
C VAL A 340 -12.00 -13.30 6.13
N VAL A 341 -10.77 -13.74 5.81
CA VAL A 341 -9.57 -13.40 6.56
C VAL A 341 -9.05 -12.02 6.17
N ALA A 342 -9.00 -11.74 4.87
CA ALA A 342 -8.46 -10.48 4.36
C ALA A 342 -9.11 -10.04 3.05
N LYS A 343 -9.27 -8.73 2.87
CA LYS A 343 -9.75 -8.10 1.64
C LYS A 343 -8.56 -7.50 0.89
N VAL A 344 -8.40 -7.88 -0.37
CA VAL A 344 -7.32 -7.36 -1.22
C VAL A 344 -7.47 -5.84 -1.39
N LYS A 345 -6.43 -5.09 -1.00
CA LYS A 345 -6.30 -3.65 -1.21
C LYS A 345 -5.59 -3.37 -2.53
N ARG A 346 -4.52 -4.12 -2.82
CA ARG A 346 -3.69 -3.95 -4.02
C ARG A 346 -3.05 -5.27 -4.41
N CYS A 347 -3.44 -5.81 -5.56
CA CYS A 347 -2.78 -6.97 -6.15
C CYS A 347 -1.41 -6.58 -6.72
N ILE A 348 -0.38 -7.40 -6.45
CA ILE A 348 1.01 -7.17 -6.88
C ILE A 348 1.39 -8.24 -7.91
N MET A 349 1.17 -9.51 -7.59
CA MET A 349 1.47 -10.65 -8.45
C MET A 349 0.67 -10.61 -9.77
N GLU A 350 1.22 -11.21 -10.82
CA GLU A 350 0.51 -11.32 -12.10
C GLU A 350 -0.63 -12.32 -12.02
N ARG A 351 -1.68 -12.02 -12.79
CA ARG A 351 -2.77 -12.97 -13.00
C ARG A 351 -2.20 -14.19 -13.73
N ASP A 352 -2.66 -15.37 -13.35
CA ASP A 352 -2.29 -16.65 -13.97
C ASP A 352 -0.82 -17.08 -13.82
N LEU A 353 -0.02 -16.41 -12.97
CA LEU A 353 1.27 -16.98 -12.55
C LEU A 353 1.07 -18.36 -11.90
N TYR A 354 0.07 -18.46 -11.02
CA TYR A 354 -0.44 -19.71 -10.48
C TYR A 354 -1.70 -20.14 -11.24
N PRO A 355 -1.95 -21.44 -11.44
CA PRO A 355 -3.11 -21.93 -12.18
C PRO A 355 -4.42 -21.73 -11.41
N ARG A 356 -5.52 -21.60 -12.15
CA ARG A 356 -6.88 -21.54 -11.59
C ARG A 356 -7.29 -22.90 -11.02
N ARG A 357 -7.11 -23.10 -9.72
CA ARG A 357 -7.58 -24.30 -8.99
C ARG A 357 -8.68 -23.99 -7.96
N TRP A 358 -8.86 -22.71 -7.63
CA TRP A 358 -9.97 -22.26 -6.78
C TRP A 358 -11.29 -22.35 -7.56
N GLY A 359 -12.21 -23.20 -7.10
CA GLY A 359 -13.43 -23.59 -7.83
C GLY A 359 -13.67 -25.10 -7.90
N LEU A 360 -12.75 -25.89 -7.33
CA LEU A 360 -12.83 -27.35 -7.22
C LEU A 360 -12.93 -27.83 -5.75
N GLY A 361 -13.39 -26.99 -4.82
CA GLY A 361 -13.72 -27.47 -3.46
C GLY A 361 -14.93 -28.42 -3.48
N PRO A 362 -15.13 -29.30 -2.48
CA PRO A 362 -16.21 -30.30 -2.47
C PRO A 362 -17.58 -29.70 -2.81
N VAL A 363 -17.94 -28.61 -2.13
CA VAL A 363 -19.20 -27.86 -2.36
C VAL A 363 -19.24 -27.19 -3.74
N ALA A 364 -18.12 -26.68 -4.26
CA ALA A 364 -18.08 -26.07 -5.59
C ALA A 364 -18.17 -27.13 -6.71
N GLN A 365 -17.58 -28.31 -6.50
CA GLN A 365 -17.70 -29.46 -7.38
C GLN A 365 -19.13 -30.02 -7.34
N GLU A 366 -19.73 -30.15 -6.15
CA GLU A 366 -21.15 -30.53 -5.99
C GLU A 366 -22.07 -29.53 -6.67
N LYS A 367 -21.83 -28.21 -6.52
CA LYS A 367 -22.58 -27.17 -7.24
C LYS A 367 -22.43 -27.34 -8.76
N LYS A 368 -21.23 -27.65 -9.25
CA LYS A 368 -20.96 -27.86 -10.67
C LYS A 368 -21.62 -29.15 -11.19
N LYS A 369 -21.61 -30.23 -10.40
CA LYS A 369 -22.33 -31.48 -10.68
C LYS A 369 -23.84 -31.25 -10.68
N MET A 370 -24.40 -30.58 -9.67
CA MET A 370 -25.83 -30.24 -9.62
C MET A 370 -26.28 -29.32 -10.77
N LYS A 371 -25.42 -28.43 -11.27
CA LYS A 371 -25.66 -27.68 -12.51
C LYS A 371 -25.67 -28.57 -13.74
N ALA A 372 -24.75 -29.54 -13.82
CA ALA A 372 -24.69 -30.49 -14.93
C ALA A 372 -25.89 -31.46 -14.90
N ASP A 373 -26.35 -31.83 -13.71
CA ASP A 373 -27.49 -32.73 -13.47
C ASP A 373 -28.85 -32.01 -13.56
N GLY A 374 -28.88 -30.70 -13.89
CA GLY A 374 -30.11 -29.90 -14.03
C GLY A 374 -30.83 -29.55 -12.71
N LYS A 375 -30.26 -29.91 -11.56
CA LYS A 375 -30.79 -29.63 -10.21
C LYS A 375 -30.53 -28.20 -9.73
N LEU A 376 -29.81 -27.39 -10.52
CA LEU A 376 -29.58 -25.96 -10.32
C LEU A 376 -29.63 -25.27 -11.68
N ASP A 377 -30.07 -24.01 -11.71
CA ASP A 377 -30.12 -23.24 -12.97
C ASP A 377 -28.72 -22.92 -13.54
N LYS A 378 -28.66 -22.37 -14.76
CA LYS A 378 -27.39 -21.96 -15.41
C LYS A 378 -26.56 -21.00 -14.52
N PHE A 379 -27.21 -20.19 -13.70
CA PHE A 379 -26.58 -19.22 -12.80
C PHE A 379 -26.22 -19.81 -11.42
N GLY A 380 -26.69 -21.02 -11.08
CA GLY A 380 -26.44 -21.71 -9.82
C GLY A 380 -27.39 -21.33 -8.68
N ARG A 381 -28.61 -20.92 -9.03
CA ARG A 381 -29.73 -20.67 -8.12
C ARG A 381 -30.59 -21.93 -7.99
N PRO A 382 -31.26 -22.11 -6.83
CA PRO A 382 -32.21 -23.20 -6.64
C PRO A 382 -33.33 -23.14 -7.68
N ASN A 383 -33.71 -24.31 -8.20
CA ASN A 383 -34.90 -24.55 -9.01
C ASN A 383 -35.78 -25.61 -8.31
N ASP A 384 -36.91 -25.96 -8.92
CA ASP A 384 -37.86 -26.93 -8.35
C ASP A 384 -37.26 -28.35 -8.16
N SER A 385 -36.08 -28.61 -8.73
CA SER A 385 -35.34 -29.87 -8.63
C SER A 385 -34.15 -29.81 -7.66
N THR A 386 -33.95 -28.71 -6.94
CA THR A 386 -32.85 -28.55 -5.97
C THR A 386 -33.19 -29.25 -4.65
N PRO A 387 -32.32 -30.12 -4.12
CA PRO A 387 -32.54 -30.76 -2.82
C PRO A 387 -32.71 -29.75 -1.69
N ALA A 388 -33.70 -29.92 -0.81
CA ALA A 388 -33.98 -29.00 0.31
C ALA A 388 -32.76 -28.77 1.22
N LYS A 389 -31.91 -29.80 1.39
CA LYS A 389 -30.66 -29.73 2.15
C LYS A 389 -29.66 -28.72 1.59
N TRP A 390 -29.60 -28.56 0.26
CA TRP A 390 -28.73 -27.57 -0.38
C TRP A 390 -29.24 -26.16 -0.12
N THR A 391 -30.56 -25.94 -0.18
CA THR A 391 -31.16 -24.62 0.08
C THR A 391 -31.00 -24.17 1.53
N SER A 392 -30.97 -25.09 2.49
CA SER A 392 -30.76 -24.79 3.92
C SER A 392 -29.29 -24.61 4.32
N GLU A 393 -28.36 -25.37 3.73
CA GLU A 393 -26.95 -25.39 4.14
C GLU A 393 -26.05 -24.50 3.27
N TYR A 394 -26.41 -24.23 2.01
CA TYR A 394 -25.58 -23.45 1.09
C TYR A 394 -25.75 -21.94 1.35
N LYS A 395 -24.70 -21.31 1.88
CA LYS A 395 -24.62 -19.85 2.09
C LYS A 395 -23.73 -19.17 1.05
N ASP A 396 -24.31 -18.28 0.25
CA ASP A 396 -23.57 -17.53 -0.76
C ASP A 396 -22.92 -16.27 -0.17
N PHE A 397 -21.64 -16.37 0.16
CA PHE A 397 -20.83 -15.27 0.70
C PHE A 397 -20.44 -14.19 -0.33
N ASN A 398 -20.81 -14.35 -1.61
CA ASN A 398 -20.61 -13.36 -2.66
C ASN A 398 -21.89 -12.56 -2.97
N SER A 399 -23.04 -12.88 -2.35
CA SER A 399 -24.30 -12.16 -2.53
C SER A 399 -24.29 -10.77 -1.89
N ALA A 400 -25.03 -9.82 -2.48
CA ALA A 400 -25.13 -8.45 -1.97
C ALA A 400 -25.81 -8.37 -0.59
N ASP A 401 -26.76 -9.27 -0.30
CA ASP A 401 -27.49 -9.32 0.97
C ASP A 401 -26.62 -9.71 2.17
N ALA A 402 -25.58 -10.52 1.96
CA ALA A 402 -24.62 -10.85 3.01
C ALA A 402 -23.80 -9.63 3.49
N SER A 403 -23.69 -8.57 2.67
CA SER A 403 -23.03 -7.31 3.06
C SER A 403 -23.93 -6.40 3.90
N ALA A 404 -25.25 -6.50 3.75
CA ALA A 404 -26.21 -5.73 4.54
C ALA A 404 -26.41 -6.34 5.94
N ALA A 405 -26.44 -7.67 6.04
CA ALA A 405 -26.57 -8.37 7.32
C ALA A 405 -25.35 -8.18 8.25
N ALA A 406 -24.14 -8.07 7.69
CA ALA A 406 -22.94 -7.77 8.47
C ALA A 406 -22.90 -6.33 9.01
N ALA A 407 -23.53 -5.37 8.31
CA ALA A 407 -23.64 -3.99 8.76
C ALA A 407 -24.68 -3.83 9.89
N ALA A 408 -25.75 -4.65 9.88
CA ALA A 408 -26.77 -4.64 10.92
C ALA A 408 -26.30 -5.26 12.25
N ALA A 409 -25.43 -6.28 12.19
CA ALA A 409 -24.90 -6.95 13.39
C ALA A 409 -23.87 -6.11 14.18
N ALA A 410 -23.30 -5.07 13.58
CA ALA A 410 -22.30 -4.20 14.21
C ALA A 410 -22.90 -3.00 14.98
N ALA A 411 -24.23 -2.83 14.99
CA ALA A 411 -24.89 -1.61 15.44
C ALA A 411 -25.69 -1.73 16.75
N ALA A 412 -25.44 -2.71 17.61
CA ALA A 412 -26.14 -2.84 18.89
C ALA A 412 -25.16 -2.92 20.08
N PRO A 413 -25.06 -1.88 20.95
CA PRO A 413 -24.49 -2.04 22.27
C PRO A 413 -25.55 -2.58 23.24
N ALA A 414 -25.16 -3.58 24.03
CA ALA A 414 -25.95 -4.14 25.12
C ALA A 414 -25.91 -3.22 26.35
N ALA A 415 -27.07 -2.96 26.97
CA ALA A 415 -27.18 -2.42 28.32
C ALA A 415 -28.05 -3.38 29.17
N PRO A 416 -27.69 -3.65 30.45
CA PRO A 416 -28.35 -4.67 31.26
C PRO A 416 -29.63 -4.15 31.94
N ALA A 417 -30.55 -5.08 32.18
CA ALA A 417 -31.88 -4.85 32.72
C ALA A 417 -31.93 -4.79 34.25
N THR A 418 -32.78 -3.90 34.78
CA THR A 418 -33.42 -4.03 36.11
C THR A 418 -34.82 -3.37 36.09
N PRO A 419 -35.77 -3.79 36.95
CA PRO A 419 -37.19 -3.85 36.58
C PRO A 419 -38.12 -2.75 37.13
N ALA A 420 -39.18 -2.52 36.35
CA ALA A 420 -40.53 -2.03 36.64
C ALA A 420 -40.82 -1.10 37.84
N ALA A 421 -41.35 0.10 37.53
CA ALA A 421 -42.37 0.79 38.32
C ALA A 421 -43.25 1.68 37.41
N ALA A 422 -44.49 1.91 37.84
CA ALA A 422 -45.62 2.27 37.00
C ALA A 422 -46.09 3.75 37.12
N LYS A 423 -46.97 4.11 36.17
CA LYS A 423 -48.09 5.09 36.19
C LYS A 423 -47.86 6.57 35.82
N LYS A 424 -48.71 6.97 34.85
CA LYS A 424 -49.43 8.25 34.64
C LYS A 424 -48.57 9.49 34.34
N ALA A 425 -49.02 10.53 33.64
CA ALA A 425 -50.14 10.88 32.76
C ALA A 425 -49.81 12.31 32.27
N ASP A 426 -50.40 12.72 31.13
CA ASP A 426 -50.68 14.11 30.69
C ASP A 426 -49.62 15.21 30.83
N ASP A 427 -49.32 15.93 29.74
CA ASP A 427 -50.07 17.15 29.43
C ASP A 427 -49.59 17.80 28.12
N ASP A 428 -50.58 18.26 27.37
CA ASP A 428 -50.52 19.05 26.15
C ASP A 428 -50.40 20.53 26.52
N THR A 429 -49.65 21.33 25.76
CA THR A 429 -50.03 22.72 25.40
C THR A 429 -49.01 23.25 24.38
N LYS A 430 -49.40 23.51 23.11
CA LYS A 430 -50.04 24.75 22.56
C LYS A 430 -49.18 26.00 22.82
N MET A 431 -49.00 26.98 21.93
CA MET A 431 -49.77 27.49 20.78
C MET A 431 -48.80 28.42 20.01
N GLU A 432 -48.84 28.50 18.66
CA GLU A 432 -49.46 29.58 17.84
C GLU A 432 -48.88 30.98 18.14
N ASP A 433 -48.54 31.86 17.18
CA ASP A 433 -49.26 32.17 15.94
C ASP A 433 -48.45 33.14 15.02
N ALA A 434 -48.99 33.38 13.82
CA ALA A 434 -48.90 34.59 12.99
C ALA A 434 -47.83 34.75 11.89
N THR A 435 -48.24 34.36 10.68
CA THR A 435 -47.94 34.88 9.32
C THR A 435 -48.48 36.30 9.06
N PRO A 436 -48.36 36.92 7.85
CA PRO A 436 -47.34 36.87 6.77
C PRO A 436 -47.00 38.26 6.14
N ALA A 437 -45.93 38.37 5.31
CA ALA A 437 -45.95 39.10 4.02
C ALA A 437 -44.59 39.05 3.25
N ALA A 438 -44.68 38.61 1.98
CA ALA A 438 -43.94 38.87 0.73
C ALA A 438 -42.45 39.36 0.76
N ALA A 439 -41.52 38.54 0.22
CA ALA A 439 -40.85 38.65 -1.11
C ALA A 439 -39.53 39.48 -1.04
N GLU A 440 -38.36 39.11 -1.56
CA GLU A 440 -37.92 38.25 -2.66
C GLU A 440 -36.61 37.49 -2.34
N ASP A 441 -36.51 36.30 -2.95
CA ASP A 441 -35.38 35.62 -3.62
C ASP A 441 -33.95 35.48 -3.01
N GLY A 442 -33.45 34.24 -3.05
CA GLY A 442 -32.02 33.94 -3.02
C GLY A 442 -31.48 32.92 -2.00
N ASP A 443 -31.92 31.65 -2.00
CA ASP A 443 -31.09 30.57 -1.40
C ASP A 443 -31.13 29.23 -2.16
N LYS A 444 -29.96 28.82 -2.67
CA LYS A 444 -29.71 27.48 -3.22
C LYS A 444 -29.26 26.56 -2.10
N LYS A 445 -30.24 25.92 -1.47
CA LYS A 445 -30.05 24.84 -0.50
C LYS A 445 -29.57 23.55 -1.17
N LYS A 446 -28.50 22.97 -0.59
CA LYS A 446 -28.20 21.54 -0.58
C LYS A 446 -29.49 20.72 -0.44
N ARG A 447 -29.71 19.71 -1.29
CA ARG A 447 -30.60 18.59 -0.97
C ARG A 447 -29.98 17.23 -1.27
N LYS A 448 -30.17 16.37 -0.27
CA LYS A 448 -29.85 14.95 -0.14
C LYS A 448 -30.44 14.16 -1.32
N LYS A 449 -29.69 13.13 -1.73
CA LYS A 449 -29.96 12.23 -2.84
C LYS A 449 -30.74 11.01 -2.34
N SER A 450 -32.03 10.93 -2.67
CA SER A 450 -32.81 9.67 -2.66
C SER A 450 -34.17 9.85 -3.35
N GLU A 451 -34.19 10.02 -4.67
CA GLU A 451 -35.42 9.81 -5.46
C GLU A 451 -35.08 9.13 -6.79
N VAL A 452 -35.98 8.24 -7.22
CA VAL A 452 -35.88 7.41 -8.42
C VAL A 452 -36.18 8.29 -9.64
N GLU A 453 -35.19 8.44 -10.52
CA GLU A 453 -35.24 9.26 -11.75
C GLU A 453 -36.39 8.80 -12.66
N THR A 454 -37.31 9.70 -13.02
CA THR A 454 -38.48 9.38 -13.85
C THR A 454 -38.09 9.07 -15.31
N PRO A 455 -38.92 8.33 -16.07
CA PRO A 455 -38.62 7.99 -17.47
C PRO A 455 -38.39 9.21 -18.38
N GLU A 456 -39.10 10.31 -18.12
CA GLU A 456 -38.98 11.57 -18.86
C GLU A 456 -37.65 12.29 -18.57
N GLU A 457 -37.24 12.37 -17.30
CA GLU A 457 -35.94 12.95 -16.91
C GLU A 457 -34.76 12.15 -17.50
N LYS A 458 -34.91 10.82 -17.58
CA LYS A 458 -33.92 9.94 -18.21
C LYS A 458 -33.84 10.15 -19.73
N ALA A 459 -34.97 10.44 -20.38
CA ALA A 459 -35.03 10.76 -21.80
C ALA A 459 -34.38 12.13 -22.09
N GLU A 460 -34.69 13.15 -21.29
CA GLU A 460 -34.13 14.48 -21.44
C GLU A 460 -32.61 14.50 -21.17
N ARG A 461 -32.15 13.76 -20.17
CA ARG A 461 -30.72 13.58 -19.89
C ARG A 461 -29.99 12.87 -21.02
N LYS A 462 -30.61 11.89 -21.69
CA LYS A 462 -30.05 11.25 -22.88
C LYS A 462 -29.96 12.23 -24.05
N ARG A 463 -30.99 13.06 -24.27
CA ARG A 463 -31.01 14.09 -25.31
C ARG A 463 -29.90 15.14 -25.12
N ARG A 464 -29.77 15.72 -23.92
CA ARG A 464 -28.69 16.68 -23.60
C ARG A 464 -27.29 16.07 -23.75
N ARG A 465 -27.14 14.77 -23.48
CA ARG A 465 -25.87 14.05 -23.65
C ARG A 465 -25.55 13.78 -25.12
N ALA A 466 -26.56 13.56 -25.97
CA ALA A 466 -26.42 13.44 -27.41
C ALA A 466 -26.04 14.78 -28.05
N GLU A 467 -26.73 15.87 -27.68
CA GLU A 467 -26.41 17.24 -28.15
C GLU A 467 -24.98 17.66 -27.75
N LYS A 468 -24.55 17.37 -26.52
CA LYS A 468 -23.15 17.63 -26.10
C LYS A 468 -22.12 16.81 -26.88
N LYS A 469 -22.45 15.59 -27.30
CA LYS A 469 -21.57 14.77 -28.14
C LYS A 469 -21.51 15.31 -29.56
N ALA A 470 -22.64 15.70 -30.14
CA ALA A 470 -22.71 16.32 -31.46
C ALA A 470 -21.92 17.63 -31.52
N ALA A 471 -22.08 18.50 -30.51
CA ALA A 471 -21.32 19.76 -30.43
C ALA A 471 -19.79 19.53 -30.29
N LYS A 472 -19.37 18.47 -29.58
CA LYS A 472 -17.95 18.09 -29.49
C LYS A 472 -17.41 17.51 -30.79
N ALA A 473 -18.22 16.77 -31.55
CA ALA A 473 -17.83 16.24 -32.86
C ALA A 473 -17.66 17.38 -33.87
N ALA A 474 -18.64 18.30 -33.97
CA ALA A 474 -18.57 19.46 -34.85
C ALA A 474 -17.36 20.36 -34.54
N LYS A 475 -17.01 20.54 -33.25
CA LYS A 475 -15.82 21.31 -32.85
C LYS A 475 -14.50 20.59 -33.17
N LYS A 476 -14.51 19.26 -33.28
CA LYS A 476 -13.35 18.45 -33.66
C LYS A 476 -13.14 18.46 -35.17
N ASP A 477 -14.21 18.44 -35.95
CA ASP A 477 -14.15 18.51 -37.41
C ASP A 477 -13.74 19.90 -37.89
N LYS A 478 -14.24 20.97 -37.24
CA LYS A 478 -13.80 22.34 -37.54
C LYS A 478 -12.29 22.54 -37.30
N LYS A 479 -11.75 21.91 -36.24
CA LYS A 479 -10.32 21.96 -35.90
C LYS A 479 -9.43 21.09 -36.81
N LYS A 480 -10.02 20.14 -37.54
CA LYS A 480 -9.33 19.36 -38.58
C LYS A 480 -9.30 20.07 -39.93
N GLY A 481 -10.33 20.89 -40.22
CA GLY A 481 -10.37 21.72 -41.44
C GLY A 481 -9.33 22.85 -41.41
N GLU A 482 -9.18 23.53 -40.27
CA GLU A 482 -8.17 24.61 -40.11
C GLU A 482 -6.72 24.09 -40.12
N ALA A 483 -6.48 22.81 -39.80
CA ALA A 483 -5.13 22.23 -39.83
C ALA A 483 -4.72 21.70 -41.22
N ALA A 484 -5.64 21.69 -42.19
CA ALA A 484 -5.39 21.22 -43.56
C ALA A 484 -5.21 22.38 -44.56
N SER A 485 -5.46 23.62 -44.15
CA SER A 485 -5.30 24.82 -45.00
C SER A 485 -3.98 25.57 -44.81
N ASP A 486 -3.16 25.18 -43.82
CA ASP A 486 -1.89 25.86 -43.48
C ASP A 486 -0.63 25.13 -44.02
N ASP A 487 -0.78 24.09 -44.85
CA ASP A 487 0.34 23.28 -45.38
C ASP A 487 0.54 23.44 -46.90
N ASP A 488 0.00 24.51 -47.50
CA ASP A 488 0.10 24.78 -48.95
C ASP A 488 0.17 26.30 -49.23
N SER A 489 1.16 27.01 -48.64
CA SER A 489 1.70 28.29 -49.15
C SER A 489 3.00 28.68 -48.43
N ASP A 490 4.10 28.72 -49.20
CA ASP A 490 5.44 29.34 -48.97
C ASP A 490 6.21 29.10 -47.65
#